data_AF-G4RNG9-F1
#
_entry.id   AF-G4RNG9-F1
#
_cell.length_a   1.000
_cell.length_b   1.000
_cell.length_c   1.000
_cell.angle_alpha   90.00
_cell.angle_beta   90.00
_cell.angle_gamma   90.00
#
_symmetry.space_group_name_H-M   'P 1'
#
loop_
_entity.id
_entity.type
_entity.pdbx_description
1 polymer ?
#
loop_
_entity_poly.entity_id
_entity_poly.type
_entity_poly.pdbx_seq_one_letter_code
_entity_poly.pdbx_strand_id
1 'polypeptide(L)'
;MEGAELEYRALLAQWYDKYMLKDVDKFTVVYDETPSCIAMASAIIALAEARGARPIAVAYGEALDAVENPVLIMGPLREGLAERALDILRRAAGALAVLHTPVYFALDELEGAAFDVEVRYGVRETPDEVAFYRARNIGGSVVKEKYAAHKISEREKEVIRRYEVSEQ
;
A
#
# COMPACT_ATOMS: atom_id res chain seq x y z
N MET A 1 -18.51 7.19 1.92
CA MET A 1 -18.01 5.83 1.70
C MET A 1 -19.19 4.90 1.77
N GLU A 2 -19.41 4.15 0.70
CA GLU A 2 -20.47 3.15 0.64
C GLU A 2 -20.05 1.83 1.29
N GLY A 3 -21.01 0.94 1.55
CA GLY A 3 -20.73 -0.37 2.14
C GLY A 3 -19.81 -1.23 1.26
N ALA A 4 -19.98 -1.18 -0.07
CA ALA A 4 -19.15 -1.92 -1.02
C ALA A 4 -17.68 -1.47 -0.97
N GLU A 5 -17.44 -0.16 -0.91
CA GLU A 5 -16.10 0.41 -0.74
C GLU A 5 -15.47 -0.02 0.60
N LEU A 6 -16.23 0.03 1.70
CA LEU A 6 -15.74 -0.40 3.02
C LEU A 6 -15.30 -1.88 3.03
N GLU A 7 -16.13 -2.78 2.47
CA GLU A 7 -15.79 -4.20 2.36
C GLU A 7 -14.55 -4.42 1.50
N TYR A 8 -14.43 -3.68 0.39
CA TYR A 8 -13.26 -3.77 -0.48
C TYR A 8 -11.98 -3.29 0.21
N ARG A 9 -12.03 -2.19 0.98
CA ARG A 9 -10.87 -1.74 1.78
C ARG A 9 -10.46 -2.75 2.85
N ALA A 10 -11.43 -3.40 3.49
CA ALA A 10 -11.15 -4.48 4.43
C ALA A 10 -10.50 -5.69 3.75
N LEU A 11 -10.92 -6.04 2.54
CA LEU A 11 -10.30 -7.09 1.73
C LEU A 11 -8.85 -6.74 1.35
N LEU A 12 -8.61 -5.52 0.86
CA LEU A 12 -7.27 -5.05 0.55
C LEU A 12 -6.35 -5.07 1.77
N ALA A 13 -6.85 -4.65 2.94
CA ALA A 13 -6.10 -4.68 4.19
C ALA A 13 -5.61 -6.09 4.54
N GLN A 14 -6.44 -7.12 4.35
CA GLN A 14 -6.05 -8.52 4.57
C GLN A 14 -4.92 -8.95 3.64
N TRP A 15 -5.00 -8.60 2.36
CA TRP A 15 -3.93 -8.93 1.42
C TRP A 15 -2.64 -8.18 1.75
N TYR A 16 -2.73 -6.92 2.17
CA TYR A 16 -1.58 -6.10 2.49
C TYR A 16 -0.86 -6.65 3.72
N ASP A 17 -1.61 -6.96 4.78
CA ASP A 17 -1.04 -7.57 5.98
C ASP A 17 -0.40 -8.94 5.66
N LYS A 18 -1.15 -9.82 4.99
CA LYS A 18 -0.72 -11.20 4.72
C LYS A 18 0.47 -11.31 3.78
N TYR A 19 0.53 -10.49 2.73
CA TYR A 19 1.53 -10.66 1.67
C TYR A 19 2.67 -9.65 1.75
N MET A 20 2.43 -8.43 2.25
CA MET A 20 3.41 -7.35 2.18
C MET A 20 3.98 -6.95 3.54
N LEU A 21 3.24 -7.13 4.64
CA LEU A 21 3.64 -6.70 5.99
C LEU A 21 3.86 -7.84 6.98
N LYS A 22 3.63 -9.11 6.59
CA LYS A 22 3.67 -10.27 7.50
C LYS A 22 4.97 -10.44 8.29
N ASP A 23 6.08 -9.95 7.74
CA ASP A 23 7.45 -10.01 8.25
C ASP A 23 7.92 -8.65 8.82
N VAL A 24 6.99 -7.72 9.03
CA VAL A 24 7.27 -6.36 9.51
C VAL A 24 6.63 -6.16 10.89
N ASP A 25 7.47 -6.05 11.91
CA ASP A 25 7.05 -5.97 13.31
C ASP A 25 6.75 -4.54 13.79
N LYS A 26 7.41 -3.54 13.20
CA LYS A 26 7.22 -2.12 13.53
C LYS A 26 7.21 -1.33 12.23
N PHE A 27 6.16 -0.56 12.01
CA PHE A 27 6.01 0.24 10.79
C PHE A 27 5.09 1.44 11.01
N THR A 28 5.24 2.46 10.16
CA THR A 28 4.37 3.63 10.15
C THR A 28 3.37 3.51 9.00
N VAL A 29 2.07 3.65 9.29
CA VAL A 29 1.00 3.76 8.30
C VAL A 29 0.78 5.24 7.99
N VAL A 30 1.30 5.70 6.86
CA VAL A 30 1.12 7.07 6.35
C VAL A 30 -0.14 7.10 5.47
N TYR A 31 -1.17 7.83 5.90
CA TYR A 31 -2.46 7.84 5.22
C TYR A 31 -2.95 9.24 4.87
N ASP A 32 -3.65 9.35 3.74
CA ASP A 32 -4.45 10.54 3.40
C ASP A 32 -5.77 10.54 4.19
N GLU A 33 -6.28 11.70 4.60
CA GLU A 33 -7.44 11.81 5.52
C GLU A 33 -8.80 11.57 4.83
N THR A 34 -8.81 10.81 3.74
CA THR A 34 -10.07 10.37 3.13
C THR A 34 -10.70 9.25 3.95
N PRO A 35 -12.05 9.13 3.98
CA PRO A 35 -12.73 8.02 4.66
C PRO A 35 -12.22 6.64 4.22
N SER A 36 -11.88 6.51 2.94
CA SER A 36 -11.37 5.29 2.31
C SER A 36 -10.01 4.86 2.87
N CYS A 37 -9.07 5.80 2.92
CA CYS A 37 -7.73 5.57 3.47
C CYS A 37 -7.78 5.34 4.98
N ILE A 38 -8.59 6.10 5.73
CA ILE A 38 -8.77 5.90 7.18
C ILE A 38 -9.30 4.49 7.48
N ALA A 39 -10.30 4.03 6.73
CA ALA A 39 -10.86 2.69 6.90
C ALA A 39 -9.82 1.59 6.64
N MET A 40 -9.06 1.72 5.55
CA MET A 40 -8.00 0.77 5.21
C MET A 40 -6.85 0.79 6.24
N ALA A 41 -6.40 1.96 6.67
CA ALA A 41 -5.39 2.12 7.72
C ALA A 41 -5.84 1.44 9.02
N SER A 42 -7.07 1.71 9.45
CA SER A 42 -7.65 1.11 10.66
C SER A 42 -7.69 -0.41 10.60
N ALA A 43 -8.11 -0.97 9.45
CA ALA A 43 -8.16 -2.42 9.25
C ALA A 43 -6.76 -3.06 9.28
N ILE A 44 -5.77 -2.41 8.64
CA ILE A 44 -4.37 -2.89 8.64
C ILE A 44 -3.78 -2.84 10.05
N ILE A 45 -4.03 -1.76 10.80
CA ILE A 45 -3.57 -1.62 12.19
C ILE A 45 -4.14 -2.74 13.05
N ALA A 46 -5.45 -2.97 12.98
CA ALA A 46 -6.10 -4.02 13.75
C ALA A 46 -5.55 -5.42 13.43
N LEU A 47 -5.34 -5.74 12.14
CA LEU A 47 -4.74 -7.01 11.71
C LEU A 47 -3.30 -7.16 12.20
N ALA A 48 -2.51 -6.09 12.09
CA ALA A 48 -1.12 -6.07 12.51
C ALA A 48 -0.97 -6.22 14.04
N GLU A 49 -1.80 -5.53 14.83
CA GLU A 49 -1.83 -5.68 16.28
C GLU A 49 -2.27 -7.09 16.70
N ALA A 50 -3.25 -7.68 16.01
CA ALA A 50 -3.70 -9.05 16.28
C ALA A 50 -2.60 -10.10 16.08
N ARG A 51 -1.61 -9.84 15.22
CA ARG A 51 -0.40 -10.68 15.05
C ARG A 51 0.79 -10.26 15.92
N GLY A 52 0.63 -9.25 16.78
CA GLY A 52 1.66 -8.77 17.72
C GLY A 52 2.63 -7.71 17.17
N ALA A 53 2.34 -7.13 16.01
CA ALA A 53 3.12 -6.00 15.49
C ALA A 53 2.74 -4.68 16.17
N ARG A 54 3.55 -3.64 15.93
CA ARG A 54 3.44 -2.31 16.53
C ARG A 54 3.36 -1.24 15.44
N PRO A 55 2.23 -1.14 14.72
CA PRO A 55 2.01 -0.08 13.75
C PRO A 55 1.78 1.27 14.45
N ILE A 56 2.18 2.37 13.80
CA ILE A 56 1.81 3.74 14.19
C ILE A 56 1.11 4.40 13.00
N ALA A 57 -0.06 4.98 13.21
CA ALA A 57 -0.76 5.73 12.17
C ALA A 57 -0.31 7.19 12.19
N VAL A 58 -0.01 7.77 11.02
CA VAL A 58 0.32 9.19 10.87
C VAL A 58 -0.39 9.74 9.65
N ALA A 59 -1.10 10.86 9.83
CA ALA A 59 -1.70 11.56 8.70
C ALA A 59 -0.60 12.12 7.80
N TYR A 60 -0.83 12.15 6.50
CA TYR A 60 0.19 12.52 5.53
C TYR A 60 0.84 13.89 5.82
N GLY A 61 0.04 14.89 6.22
CA GLY A 61 0.51 16.25 6.52
C GLY A 61 1.51 16.30 7.69
N GLU A 62 1.54 15.27 8.53
CA GLU A 62 2.39 15.16 9.72
C GLU A 62 3.53 14.14 9.51
N ALA A 63 3.53 13.42 8.37
CA ALA A 63 4.39 12.27 8.17
C ALA A 63 5.86 12.63 7.90
N LEU A 64 6.16 13.83 7.40
CA LEU A 64 7.52 14.25 7.10
C LEU A 64 8.44 14.30 8.34
N ASP A 65 7.86 14.48 9.53
CA ASP A 65 8.59 14.56 10.79
C ASP A 65 8.56 13.25 11.60
N ALA A 66 7.79 12.25 11.16
CA ALA A 66 7.46 11.05 11.96
C ALA A 66 7.97 9.73 11.36
N VAL A 67 8.55 9.75 10.16
CA VAL A 67 8.96 8.53 9.44
C VAL A 67 10.40 8.15 9.79
N GLU A 68 10.55 7.12 10.62
CA GLU A 68 11.84 6.52 11.01
C GLU A 68 11.90 4.99 10.79
N ASN A 69 10.79 4.36 10.43
CA ASN A 69 10.62 2.90 10.36
C ASN A 69 10.15 2.50 8.94
N PRO A 70 10.04 1.19 8.63
CA PRO A 70 9.31 0.77 7.44
C PRO A 70 7.95 1.47 7.33
N VAL A 71 7.55 1.84 6.12
CA VAL A 71 6.35 2.65 5.89
C VAL A 71 5.33 1.92 5.04
N LEU A 72 4.05 2.05 5.36
CA LEU A 72 2.95 1.81 4.43
C LEU A 72 2.39 3.16 3.99
N ILE A 73 2.45 3.48 2.70
CA ILE A 73 1.93 4.74 2.16
C ILE A 73 0.61 4.47 1.45
N MET A 74 -0.44 5.18 1.85
CA MET A 74 -1.76 5.11 1.20
C MET A 74 -2.29 6.50 0.85
N GLY A 75 -2.80 6.61 -0.38
CA GLY A 75 -3.48 7.81 -0.86
C GLY A 75 -4.29 7.49 -2.12
N PRO A 76 -5.34 8.27 -2.40
CA PRO A 76 -6.07 8.19 -3.66
C PRO A 76 -5.22 8.73 -4.81
N LEU A 77 -5.40 8.20 -6.02
CA LEU A 77 -4.73 8.72 -7.21
C LEU A 77 -5.14 10.18 -7.45
N ARG A 78 -4.18 11.10 -7.38
CA ARG A 78 -4.37 12.54 -7.63
C ARG A 78 -3.04 13.21 -7.98
N GLU A 79 -3.11 14.41 -8.54
CA GLU A 79 -1.95 15.27 -8.78
C GLU A 79 -1.15 15.47 -7.48
N GLY A 80 0.18 15.38 -7.59
CA GLY A 80 1.09 15.54 -6.45
C GLY A 80 1.25 14.29 -5.56
N LEU A 81 0.55 13.17 -5.84
CA LEU A 81 0.69 11.94 -5.02
C LEU A 81 2.09 11.35 -5.12
N ALA A 82 2.67 11.37 -6.31
CA ALA A 82 3.96 10.77 -6.62
C ALA A 82 5.11 11.51 -5.90
N GLU A 83 5.12 12.84 -5.99
CA GLU A 83 6.10 13.72 -5.33
C GLU A 83 6.01 13.59 -3.81
N ARG A 84 4.78 13.63 -3.29
CA ARG A 84 4.51 13.37 -1.89
C ARG A 84 5.13 12.03 -1.48
N ALA A 85 4.78 10.94 -2.19
CA ALA A 85 5.26 9.61 -1.85
C ALA A 85 6.80 9.52 -1.88
N LEU A 86 7.47 10.16 -2.85
CA LEU A 86 8.92 10.25 -2.89
C LEU A 86 9.50 10.95 -1.65
N ASP A 87 8.88 12.03 -1.17
CA ASP A 87 9.37 12.73 0.03
C ASP A 87 9.33 11.83 1.27
N ILE A 88 8.29 10.99 1.40
CA ILE A 88 8.22 9.99 2.46
C ILE A 88 9.26 8.88 2.26
N LEU A 89 9.43 8.38 1.04
CA LEU A 89 10.41 7.32 0.73
C LEU A 89 11.85 7.78 1.00
N ARG A 90 12.18 9.04 0.71
CA ARG A 90 13.50 9.64 1.02
C ARG A 90 13.78 9.67 2.52
N ARG A 91 12.74 9.84 3.35
CA ARG A 91 12.85 9.85 4.82
C ARG A 91 12.96 8.44 5.39
N ALA A 92 12.31 7.47 4.76
CA ALA A 92 12.37 6.05 5.13
C ALA A 92 13.72 5.39 4.77
N ALA A 93 14.82 6.14 4.67
CA ALA A 93 16.11 5.71 4.14
C ALA A 93 16.58 4.38 4.74
N GLY A 94 16.79 3.38 3.88
CA GLY A 94 17.24 2.03 4.26
C GLY A 94 16.15 1.12 4.86
N ALA A 95 14.93 1.62 5.08
CA ALA A 95 13.79 0.84 5.54
C ALA A 95 12.96 0.27 4.38
N LEU A 96 12.07 -0.68 4.67
CA LEU A 96 11.11 -1.21 3.69
C LEU A 96 9.94 -0.23 3.50
N ALA A 97 9.48 -0.03 2.27
CA ALA A 97 8.23 0.65 1.97
C ALA A 97 7.21 -0.31 1.36
N VAL A 98 5.96 -0.19 1.78
CA VAL A 98 4.79 -0.82 1.17
C VAL A 98 3.93 0.29 0.59
N LEU A 99 3.49 0.13 -0.66
CA LEU A 99 2.71 1.15 -1.34
C LEU A 99 1.31 0.64 -1.64
N HIS A 100 0.32 1.46 -1.32
CA HIS A 100 -1.00 1.29 -1.89
C HIS A 100 -0.93 1.41 -3.42
N THR A 101 -1.65 0.56 -4.14
CA THR A 101 -1.54 0.43 -5.60
C THR A 101 -1.60 1.77 -6.37
N PRO A 102 -2.49 2.73 -6.06
CA PRO A 102 -2.47 4.07 -6.66
C PRO A 102 -1.16 4.84 -6.43
N VAL A 103 -0.56 4.71 -5.24
CA VAL A 103 0.71 5.36 -4.90
C VAL A 103 1.85 4.78 -5.75
N TYR A 104 1.86 3.47 -5.93
CA TYR A 104 2.86 2.83 -6.79
C TYR A 104 2.71 3.27 -8.25
N PHE A 105 1.49 3.31 -8.81
CA PHE A 105 1.30 3.77 -10.18
C PHE A 105 1.73 5.23 -10.38
N ALA A 106 1.40 6.11 -9.43
CA ALA A 106 1.85 7.50 -9.48
C ALA A 106 3.40 7.61 -9.47
N LEU A 107 4.10 6.74 -8.73
CA LEU A 107 5.56 6.70 -8.72
C LEU A 107 6.15 6.10 -10.00
N ASP A 108 5.52 5.09 -10.60
CA ASP A 108 5.99 4.47 -11.85
C ASP A 108 5.85 5.43 -13.04
N GLU A 109 4.87 6.36 -12.99
CA GLU A 109 4.70 7.45 -13.96
C GLU A 109 5.76 8.55 -13.84
N LEU A 110 6.38 8.72 -12.67
CA LEU A 110 7.53 9.60 -12.49
C LEU A 110 8.79 8.93 -13.07
N GLU A 111 9.06 9.18 -14.35
CA GLU A 111 10.33 8.77 -14.99
C GLU A 111 11.53 9.15 -14.10
N GLY A 112 12.35 8.16 -13.73
CA GLY A 112 13.55 8.40 -12.93
C GLY A 112 13.31 8.57 -11.41
N ALA A 113 12.16 8.15 -10.88
CA ALA A 113 11.91 8.04 -9.45
C ALA A 113 12.96 7.12 -8.76
N ALA A 114 14.06 7.71 -8.33
CA ALA A 114 15.09 7.03 -7.56
C ALA A 114 14.63 6.93 -6.10
N PHE A 115 14.25 5.73 -5.69
CA PHE A 115 14.06 5.39 -4.29
C PHE A 115 15.13 4.37 -3.87
N ASP A 116 15.82 4.62 -2.75
CA ASP A 116 16.92 3.77 -2.25
C ASP A 116 16.44 2.66 -1.31
N VAL A 117 15.15 2.37 -1.33
CA VAL A 117 14.47 1.45 -0.42
C VAL A 117 13.86 0.27 -1.18
N GLU A 118 13.65 -0.86 -0.48
CA GLU A 118 12.78 -1.90 -1.03
C GLU A 118 11.34 -1.38 -1.03
N VAL A 119 10.67 -1.48 -2.17
CA VAL A 119 9.25 -1.14 -2.32
C VAL A 119 8.45 -2.41 -2.58
N ARG A 120 7.41 -2.67 -1.79
CA ARG A 120 6.46 -3.76 -2.02
C ARG A 120 5.10 -3.21 -2.44
N TYR A 121 4.48 -3.85 -3.42
CA TYR A 121 3.17 -3.46 -3.91
C TYR A 121 2.42 -4.68 -4.48
N GLY A 122 1.10 -4.56 -4.52
CA GLY A 122 0.21 -5.57 -5.10
C GLY A 122 -0.52 -5.02 -6.33
N VAL A 123 -0.61 -5.82 -7.40
CA VAL A 123 -1.33 -5.50 -8.63
C VAL A 123 -2.21 -6.66 -9.02
N ARG A 124 -3.46 -6.36 -9.38
CA ARG A 124 -4.36 -7.33 -9.99
C ARG A 124 -4.20 -7.27 -11.51
N GLU A 125 -3.29 -8.09 -12.04
CA GLU A 125 -2.99 -8.16 -13.48
C GLU A 125 -4.02 -8.99 -14.25
N THR A 126 -4.68 -9.93 -13.56
CA THR A 126 -5.78 -10.74 -14.13
C THR A 126 -6.99 -10.68 -13.19
N PRO A 127 -8.22 -10.91 -13.70
CA PRO A 127 -9.41 -10.86 -12.86
C PRO A 127 -9.42 -11.83 -11.67
N ASP A 128 -8.64 -12.91 -11.76
CA ASP A 128 -8.64 -14.02 -10.80
C ASP A 128 -7.40 -14.06 -9.89
N GLU A 129 -6.43 -13.15 -10.08
CA GLU A 129 -5.18 -13.17 -9.31
C GLU A 129 -4.67 -11.78 -8.97
N VAL A 130 -4.23 -11.60 -7.72
CA VAL A 130 -3.38 -10.48 -7.30
C VAL A 130 -1.94 -10.95 -7.20
N ALA A 131 -1.05 -10.32 -7.96
CA ALA A 131 0.40 -10.55 -7.90
C ALA A 131 1.06 -9.52 -6.96
N PHE A 132 2.06 -9.96 -6.20
CA PHE A 132 2.82 -9.11 -5.29
C PHE A 132 4.28 -9.05 -5.70
N TYR A 133 4.79 -7.83 -5.75
CA TYR A 133 6.09 -7.49 -6.28
C TYR A 133 6.94 -6.78 -5.25
N ARG A 134 8.25 -7.00 -5.33
CA ARG A 134 9.26 -6.15 -4.70
C ARG A 134 10.02 -5.41 -5.80
N ALA A 135 10.22 -4.11 -5.62
CA ALA A 135 11.00 -3.26 -6.50
C ALA A 135 12.18 -2.67 -5.72
N ARG A 136 13.34 -2.58 -6.37
CA ARG A 136 14.54 -1.95 -5.82
C ARG A 136 15.25 -1.15 -6.92
N ASN A 137 15.79 0.01 -6.58
CA ASN A 137 16.69 0.73 -7.47
C ASN A 137 18.11 0.13 -7.35
N ILE A 138 18.64 -0.40 -8.45
CA ILE A 138 19.99 -0.98 -8.53
C ILE A 138 20.72 -0.27 -9.66
N GLY A 139 21.73 0.54 -9.31
CA GLY A 139 22.56 1.24 -10.30
C GLY A 139 21.78 2.23 -11.19
N GLY A 140 20.71 2.83 -10.67
CA GLY A 140 19.85 3.77 -11.41
C GLY A 140 18.75 3.09 -12.23
N SER A 141 18.57 1.77 -12.12
CA SER A 141 17.50 1.02 -12.76
C SER A 141 16.59 0.36 -11.73
N VAL A 142 15.28 0.50 -11.89
CA VAL A 142 14.29 -0.18 -11.04
C VAL A 142 14.14 -1.63 -11.49
N VAL A 143 14.56 -2.56 -10.64
CA VAL A 143 14.38 -4.01 -10.85
C VAL A 143 13.16 -4.47 -10.07
N LYS A 144 12.22 -5.13 -10.75
CA LYS A 144 10.95 -5.64 -10.19
C LYS A 144 10.96 -7.17 -10.17
N GLU A 145 10.59 -7.77 -9.04
CA GLU A 145 10.52 -9.23 -8.86
C GLU A 145 9.17 -9.64 -8.24
N LYS A 146 8.46 -10.55 -8.89
CA LYS A 146 7.25 -11.18 -8.34
C LYS A 146 7.66 -12.19 -7.26
N TYR A 147 7.17 -12.02 -6.03
CA TYR A 147 7.48 -12.95 -4.93
C TYR A 147 6.27 -13.70 -4.37
N ALA A 148 5.05 -13.27 -4.70
CA ALA A 148 3.83 -13.97 -4.31
C ALA A 148 2.68 -13.72 -5.28
N ALA A 149 1.67 -14.58 -5.18
CA ALA A 149 0.40 -14.43 -5.86
C ALA A 149 -0.74 -14.91 -4.95
N HIS A 150 -1.90 -14.29 -5.06
CA HIS A 150 -3.13 -14.69 -4.39
C HIS A 150 -4.22 -14.95 -5.42
N LYS A 151 -4.70 -16.19 -5.47
CA LYS A 151 -5.86 -16.55 -6.28
C LYS A 151 -7.12 -16.04 -5.59
N ILE A 152 -7.84 -15.15 -6.27
CA ILE A 152 -9.05 -14.51 -5.77
C ILE A 152 -10.16 -15.56 -5.72
N SER A 153 -10.69 -15.79 -4.52
CA SER A 153 -11.82 -16.68 -4.26
C SER A 153 -13.14 -16.08 -4.77
N GLU A 154 -14.18 -16.92 -4.93
CA GLU A 154 -15.49 -16.46 -5.39
C GLU A 154 -16.11 -15.41 -4.45
N ARG A 155 -15.88 -15.52 -3.14
CA ARG A 155 -16.33 -14.52 -2.17
C ARG A 155 -15.60 -13.18 -2.35
N GLU A 156 -14.30 -13.20 -2.59
CA GLU A 156 -13.52 -11.99 -2.85
C GLU A 156 -13.93 -11.34 -4.17
N LYS A 157 -14.19 -12.15 -5.22
CA LYS A 157 -14.73 -11.65 -6.49
C LYS A 157 -16.06 -10.93 -6.32
N GLU A 158 -16.94 -11.44 -5.47
CA GLU A 158 -18.22 -10.79 -5.16
C GLU A 158 -18.01 -9.41 -4.54
N VAL A 159 -17.11 -9.28 -3.56
CA VAL A 159 -16.77 -8.00 -2.93
C VAL A 159 -16.19 -7.03 -3.96
N ILE A 160 -15.23 -7.48 -4.77
CA ILE A 160 -14.62 -6.66 -5.82
C ILE A 160 -15.68 -6.17 -6.81
N ARG A 161 -16.56 -7.06 -7.30
CA ARG A 161 -17.61 -6.71 -8.26
C ARG A 161 -18.58 -5.67 -7.69
N ARG A 162 -18.97 -5.81 -6.40
CA ARG A 162 -19.84 -4.81 -5.76
C ARG A 162 -19.19 -3.42 -5.74
N TYR A 163 -17.90 -3.36 -5.44
CA TYR A 163 -17.15 -2.10 -5.46
C TYR A 163 -17.00 -1.54 -6.87
N GLU A 164 -16.63 -2.36 -7.86
CA GLU A 164 -16.48 -1.91 -9.26
C GLU A 164 -17.78 -1.37 -9.87
N VAL A 165 -18.94 -1.85 -9.41
CA VAL A 165 -20.25 -1.35 -9.83
C VAL A 165 -20.64 -0.06 -9.09
N SER A 166 -20.24 0.12 -7.83
CA SER A 166 -20.55 1.37 -7.09
C SER A 166 -19.72 2.57 -7.55
N GLU A 167 -18.60 2.33 -8.23
CA GLU A 167 -17.71 3.38 -8.74
C GLU A 167 -18.07 3.85 -10.18
N GLN A 168 -19.14 3.31 -10.78
CA GLN A 168 -19.67 3.68 -12.10
C GLN A 168 -20.89 4.61 -11.98
#